data_AF-A0A957QUI9-F1
#
_entry.id   AF-A0A957QUI9-F1
#
_cell.length_a   1.000
_cell.length_b   1.000
_cell.length_c   1.000
_cell.angle_alpha   90.00
_cell.angle_beta   90.00
_cell.angle_gamma   90.00
#
_symmetry.space_group_name_H-M   'P 1'
#
loop_
_entity.id
_entity.type
_entity.pdbx_description
1 polymer ?
#
loop_
_entity_poly.entity_id
_entity_poly.type
_entity_poly.pdbx_seq_one_letter_code
_entity_poly.pdbx_strand_id
1 'polypeptide(L)'
;MKDLAIAMRRLVWLASYPKSGNTWVRLFLDAYSHPERQALDINAADVSLHAGNRDLFDRVIGLEASELTPAEIERYRPDVYRQLAIEADEPLFIKVHDRWRHNADDAPIFPPETTAATIYIVRDPRAVAPSYANHYGVSIDKAIEEMATSDYAVAARSNRLSPQLHQPLGSWSQHVSSWLDQQ
;
A
#
# COMPACT_ATOMS: atom_id res chain seq x y z
N MET A 1 12.54 -9.26 25.52
CA MET A 1 11.75 -8.16 24.91
C MET A 1 12.38 -7.63 23.62
N LYS A 2 13.68 -7.27 23.59
CA LYS A 2 14.34 -6.88 22.32
C LYS A 2 14.32 -7.97 21.25
N ASP A 3 14.50 -9.23 21.63
CA ASP A 3 14.47 -10.36 20.67
C ASP A 3 13.07 -10.64 20.11
N LEU A 4 12.02 -10.36 20.90
CA LEU A 4 10.63 -10.43 20.44
C LEU A 4 10.30 -9.29 19.45
N ALA A 5 10.83 -8.09 19.71
CA ALA A 5 10.68 -6.95 18.82
C ALA A 5 11.47 -7.10 17.50
N ILE A 6 12.62 -7.79 17.52
CA ILE A 6 13.35 -8.17 16.29
C ILE A 6 12.58 -9.26 15.53
N ALA A 7 11.99 -10.24 16.23
CA ALA A 7 11.22 -11.31 15.62
C ALA A 7 9.96 -10.84 14.86
N MET A 8 9.41 -9.67 15.22
CA MET A 8 8.21 -9.09 14.60
C MET A 8 8.49 -8.19 13.38
N ARG A 9 9.75 -7.85 13.07
CA ARG A 9 10.08 -7.04 11.89
C ARG A 9 10.08 -7.90 10.63
N ARG A 10 8.88 -8.19 10.11
CA ARG A 10 8.66 -9.08 8.96
C ARG A 10 8.18 -8.35 7.71
N LEU A 11 7.69 -7.11 7.83
CA LEU A 11 7.01 -6.45 6.72
C LEU A 11 7.97 -5.54 5.94
N VAL A 12 8.00 -5.72 4.63
CA VAL A 12 8.71 -4.84 3.70
C VAL A 12 7.67 -4.07 2.87
N TRP A 13 7.60 -2.76 3.06
CA TRP A 13 6.65 -1.91 2.34
C TRP A 13 7.18 -1.58 0.94
N LEU A 14 6.49 -2.03 -0.09
CA LEU A 14 6.69 -1.57 -1.47
C LEU A 14 5.80 -0.36 -1.72
N ALA A 15 6.25 0.81 -1.24
CA ALA A 15 5.51 2.05 -1.30
C ALA A 15 5.73 2.76 -2.64
N SER A 16 4.66 3.30 -3.23
CA SER A 16 4.76 4.04 -4.49
C SER A 16 3.48 4.82 -4.78
N TYR A 17 3.61 6.01 -5.37
CA TYR A 17 2.46 6.65 -5.99
C TYR A 17 1.91 5.74 -7.11
N PRO A 18 0.59 5.63 -7.33
CA PRO A 18 0.04 4.81 -8.40
C PRO A 18 0.75 5.01 -9.74
N LYS A 19 0.99 3.90 -10.45
CA LYS A 19 1.65 3.86 -11.78
C LYS A 19 3.15 4.18 -11.80
N SER A 20 3.82 4.11 -10.65
CA SER A 20 5.28 4.26 -10.56
C SER A 20 6.09 2.97 -10.77
N GLY A 21 5.45 1.85 -11.14
CA GLY A 21 6.16 0.60 -11.47
C GLY A 21 6.17 -0.48 -10.39
N ASN A 22 5.29 -0.38 -9.39
CA ASN A 22 5.19 -1.37 -8.31
C ASN A 22 5.02 -2.82 -8.80
N THR A 23 4.13 -3.04 -9.79
CA THR A 23 3.94 -4.37 -10.38
C THR A 23 5.24 -4.94 -10.97
N TRP A 24 6.04 -4.13 -11.66
CA TRP A 24 7.31 -4.58 -12.22
C TRP A 24 8.30 -4.98 -11.12
N VAL A 25 8.43 -4.18 -10.07
CA VAL A 25 9.31 -4.51 -8.92
C VAL A 25 8.84 -5.79 -8.22
N ARG A 26 7.53 -5.97 -8.04
CA ARG A 26 6.98 -7.20 -7.45
C ARG A 26 7.30 -8.44 -8.28
N LEU A 27 7.12 -8.37 -9.60
CA LEU A 27 7.49 -9.47 -10.50
C LEU A 27 8.99 -9.75 -10.47
N PHE A 28 9.82 -8.70 -10.44
CA PHE A 28 11.26 -8.85 -10.31
C PHE A 28 11.64 -9.56 -9.00
N LEU A 29 11.07 -9.14 -7.87
CA LEU A 29 11.32 -9.78 -6.57
C LEU A 29 10.82 -11.23 -6.54
N ASP A 30 9.67 -11.51 -7.13
CA ASP A 30 9.15 -12.88 -7.23
C ASP A 30 10.07 -13.77 -8.08
N ALA A 31 10.56 -13.27 -9.24
CA ALA A 31 11.53 -13.99 -10.08
C ALA A 31 12.84 -14.25 -9.35
N TYR A 32 13.31 -13.23 -8.63
CA TYR A 32 14.59 -13.27 -7.93
C TYR A 32 14.57 -14.24 -6.76
N SER A 33 13.47 -14.29 -6.01
CA SER A 33 13.31 -15.18 -4.86
C SER A 33 12.99 -16.63 -5.24
N HIS A 34 12.47 -16.87 -6.44
CA HIS A 34 12.07 -18.19 -6.93
C HIS A 34 12.73 -18.52 -8.29
N PRO A 35 14.08 -18.65 -8.33
CA PRO A 35 14.83 -18.87 -9.57
C PRO A 35 14.47 -20.18 -10.28
N GLU A 36 13.81 -21.12 -9.60
CA GLU A 36 13.28 -22.35 -10.15
C GLU A 36 12.04 -22.16 -11.05
N ARG A 37 11.34 -21.02 -10.97
CA ARG A 37 10.19 -20.73 -11.83
C ARG A 37 10.65 -20.40 -13.25
N GLN A 38 10.33 -21.26 -14.21
CA GLN A 38 10.77 -21.12 -15.61
C GLN A 38 10.15 -19.93 -16.36
N ALA A 39 8.95 -19.50 -15.98
CA ALA A 39 8.29 -18.35 -16.59
C ALA A 39 7.37 -17.66 -15.58
N LEU A 40 7.45 -16.33 -15.51
CA LEU A 40 6.50 -15.51 -14.75
C LEU A 40 5.37 -15.06 -15.68
N ASP A 41 4.15 -15.46 -15.35
CA ASP A 41 2.96 -14.87 -15.93
C ASP A 41 2.50 -13.70 -15.03
N ILE A 42 2.53 -12.49 -15.59
CA ILE A 42 2.06 -11.27 -14.92
C ILE A 42 0.61 -11.37 -14.46
N ASN A 43 -0.22 -12.15 -15.16
CA ASN A 43 -1.63 -12.32 -14.83
C ASN A 43 -1.85 -13.42 -13.78
N ALA A 44 -0.86 -14.29 -13.58
CA ALA A 44 -0.89 -15.34 -12.56
C ALA A 44 -0.09 -14.96 -11.29
N ALA A 45 0.68 -13.87 -11.32
CA ALA A 45 1.41 -13.39 -10.17
C ALA A 45 0.44 -13.07 -9.02
N ASP A 46 0.71 -13.63 -7.84
CA ASP A 46 -0.10 -13.34 -6.66
C ASP A 46 0.07 -11.87 -6.25
N VAL A 47 -0.89 -11.07 -6.71
CA VAL A 47 -0.95 -9.64 -6.42
C VAL A 47 -1.77 -9.32 -5.17
N SER A 48 -2.32 -10.33 -4.48
CA SER A 48 -3.34 -10.20 -3.43
C SER A 48 -2.85 -9.48 -2.18
N LEU A 49 -1.55 -9.61 -1.86
CA LEU A 49 -0.99 -8.94 -0.69
C LEU A 49 -0.71 -7.45 -0.97
N HIS A 50 -1.67 -6.61 -0.59
CA HIS A 50 -1.57 -5.16 -0.63
C HIS A 50 -2.29 -4.51 0.54
N ALA A 51 -1.79 -3.35 0.98
CA ALA A 51 -2.27 -2.66 2.18
C ALA A 51 -3.74 -2.21 2.13
N GLY A 52 -4.31 -2.09 0.93
CA GLY A 52 -5.72 -1.76 0.71
C GLY A 52 -6.66 -2.96 0.59
N ASN A 53 -6.22 -4.21 0.81
CA ASN A 53 -7.05 -5.39 0.61
C ASN A 53 -8.16 -5.46 1.67
N ARG A 54 -9.43 -5.25 1.26
CA ARG A 54 -10.58 -5.28 2.17
C ARG A 54 -10.78 -6.66 2.78
N ASP A 55 -10.76 -7.72 1.96
CA ASP A 55 -11.04 -9.07 2.44
C ASP A 55 -10.01 -9.51 3.49
N LEU A 56 -8.75 -9.09 3.34
CA LEU A 56 -7.72 -9.34 4.34
C LEU A 56 -8.00 -8.58 5.64
N PHE A 57 -8.40 -7.31 5.54
CA PHE A 57 -8.81 -6.53 6.71
C PHE A 57 -9.98 -7.20 7.43
N ASP A 58 -11.05 -7.55 6.70
CA ASP A 58 -12.27 -8.12 7.27
C ASP A 58 -11.97 -9.46 7.98
N ARG A 59 -11.13 -10.31 7.37
CA ARG A 59 -10.72 -11.59 7.97
C ARG A 59 -9.92 -11.43 9.25
N VAL A 60 -8.99 -10.47 9.30
CA VAL A 60 -8.11 -10.28 10.46
C VAL A 60 -8.84 -9.60 11.62
N ILE A 61 -9.65 -8.58 11.31
CA ILE A 61 -10.38 -7.81 12.32
C ILE A 61 -11.64 -8.53 12.78
N GLY A 62 -12.23 -9.39 11.94
CA GLY A 62 -13.47 -10.09 12.23
C GLY A 62 -14.72 -9.21 12.14
N LEU A 63 -14.60 -8.04 11.48
CA LEU A 63 -15.67 -7.08 11.22
C LEU A 63 -15.68 -6.75 9.73
N GLU A 64 -16.86 -6.52 9.16
CA GLU A 64 -16.93 -6.03 7.79
C GLU A 64 -16.52 -4.55 7.72
N ALA A 65 -15.53 -4.20 6.92
CA ALA A 65 -15.14 -2.80 6.74
C ALA A 65 -16.24 -1.93 6.12
N SER A 66 -17.34 -2.50 5.63
CA SER A 66 -18.55 -1.76 5.22
C SER A 66 -19.34 -1.20 6.40
N GLU A 67 -19.19 -1.78 7.59
CA GLU A 67 -19.88 -1.37 8.81
C GLU A 67 -19.08 -0.34 9.63
N LEU A 68 -17.86 -0.02 9.18
CA LEU A 68 -16.93 0.87 9.86
C LEU A 68 -16.80 2.20 9.14
N THR A 69 -16.61 3.27 9.91
CA THR A 69 -16.21 4.57 9.38
C THR A 69 -14.75 4.52 8.88
N PRO A 70 -14.35 5.43 7.96
CA PRO A 70 -12.96 5.52 7.53
C PRO A 70 -11.97 5.69 8.69
N ALA A 71 -12.34 6.43 9.73
CA ALA A 71 -11.50 6.63 10.92
C ALA A 71 -11.34 5.34 11.73
N GLU A 72 -12.39 4.53 11.87
CA GLU A 72 -12.31 3.23 12.54
C GLU A 72 -11.46 2.25 11.74
N ILE A 73 -11.62 2.20 10.41
CA ILE A 73 -10.74 1.39 9.55
C ILE A 73 -9.28 1.79 9.77
N GLU A 74 -8.96 3.08 9.76
CA GLU A 74 -7.60 3.57 9.98
C GLU A 74 -7.03 3.20 11.36
N ARG A 75 -7.86 3.14 12.39
CA ARG A 75 -7.45 2.66 13.73
C ARG A 75 -7.07 1.19 13.74
N TYR A 76 -7.80 0.35 13.00
CA TYR A 76 -7.55 -1.10 12.95
C TYR A 76 -6.46 -1.52 11.97
N ARG A 77 -6.13 -0.71 10.95
CA ARG A 77 -5.10 -1.05 9.95
C ARG A 77 -3.74 -1.44 10.55
N PRO A 78 -3.19 -0.73 11.56
CA PRO A 78 -2.00 -1.17 12.29
C PRO A 78 -2.09 -2.60 12.83
N ASP A 79 -3.25 -3.02 13.35
CA ASP A 79 -3.43 -4.36 13.93
C ASP A 79 -3.45 -5.44 12.86
N VAL A 80 -3.98 -5.15 11.66
CA VAL A 80 -3.85 -6.04 10.51
C VAL A 80 -2.37 -6.31 10.19
N TYR A 81 -1.54 -5.26 10.21
CA TYR A 81 -0.11 -5.41 9.95
C TYR A 81 0.61 -6.15 11.09
N ARG A 82 0.23 -5.93 12.34
CA ARG A 82 0.77 -6.71 13.48
C ARG A 82 0.44 -8.19 13.36
N GLN A 83 -0.80 -8.52 12.99
CA GLN A 83 -1.20 -9.92 12.81
C GLN A 83 -0.43 -10.58 11.67
N LEU A 84 -0.32 -9.92 10.51
CA LEU A 84 0.49 -10.42 9.39
C LEU A 84 1.94 -10.67 9.79
N ALA A 85 2.52 -9.77 10.59
CA ALA A 85 3.90 -9.91 11.05
C ALA A 85 4.10 -11.07 12.04
N ILE A 86 3.08 -11.39 12.84
CA ILE A 86 3.09 -12.54 13.76
C ILE A 86 2.99 -13.86 12.99
N GLU A 87 2.16 -13.91 11.95
CA GLU A 87 1.93 -15.11 11.14
C GLU A 87 3.03 -15.37 10.10
N ALA A 88 3.87 -14.38 9.81
CA ALA A 88 4.89 -14.47 8.77
C ALA A 88 6.12 -15.27 9.19
N ASP A 89 6.32 -16.42 8.55
CA ASP A 89 7.56 -17.22 8.67
C ASP A 89 8.75 -16.61 7.91
N GLU A 90 8.48 -15.84 6.85
CA GLU A 90 9.43 -15.19 5.94
C GLU A 90 9.07 -13.69 5.78
N PRO A 91 10.00 -12.81 5.33
CA PRO A 91 9.66 -11.42 5.05
C PRO A 91 8.54 -11.28 4.01
N LEU A 92 7.54 -10.46 4.32
CA LEU A 92 6.39 -10.19 3.45
C LEU A 92 6.53 -8.86 2.72
N PHE A 93 6.51 -8.90 1.39
CA PHE A 93 6.49 -7.70 0.55
C PHE A 93 5.06 -7.22 0.34
N ILE A 94 4.69 -6.11 0.99
CA ILE A 94 3.34 -5.56 0.93
C ILE A 94 3.31 -4.34 0.00
N LYS A 95 2.50 -4.39 -1.05
CA LYS A 95 2.24 -3.24 -1.92
C LYS A 95 1.47 -2.15 -1.17
N VAL A 96 1.96 -0.91 -1.26
CA VAL A 96 1.31 0.26 -0.66
C VAL A 96 1.19 1.41 -1.66
N HIS A 97 -0.02 1.97 -1.75
CA HIS A 97 -0.27 3.25 -2.43
C HIS A 97 -0.62 4.37 -1.47
N ASP A 98 -1.01 4.07 -0.23
CA ASP A 98 -1.23 5.09 0.78
C ASP A 98 0.04 5.94 1.00
N ARG A 99 -0.16 7.24 1.22
CA ARG A 99 0.87 8.08 1.83
C ARG A 99 1.14 7.61 3.27
N TRP A 100 2.36 7.77 3.72
CA TRP A 100 2.67 7.57 5.14
C TRP A 100 1.97 8.65 5.97
N ARG A 101 1.34 8.26 7.08
CA ARG A 101 0.61 9.16 7.98
C ARG A 101 0.37 8.53 9.34
N HIS A 102 -0.09 9.36 10.27
CA HIS A 102 -0.73 8.95 11.50
C HIS A 102 -2.25 8.90 11.34
N ASN A 103 -2.91 8.05 12.13
CA ASN A 103 -4.36 8.03 12.27
C ASN A 103 -4.85 9.13 13.23
N ALA A 104 -6.15 9.17 13.50
CA ALA A 104 -6.77 10.18 14.37
C ALA A 104 -6.29 10.14 15.84
N ASP A 105 -5.70 9.03 16.29
CA ASP A 105 -5.18 8.86 17.64
C ASP A 105 -3.64 9.07 17.70
N ASP A 106 -3.08 9.69 16.66
CA ASP A 106 -1.63 9.94 16.50
C ASP A 106 -0.75 8.68 16.46
N ALA A 107 -1.33 7.53 16.07
CA ALA A 107 -0.58 6.31 15.85
C ALA A 107 -0.19 6.14 14.37
N PRO A 108 1.03 5.69 14.05
CA PRO A 108 1.45 5.49 12.67
C PRO A 108 0.62 4.38 12.01
N ILE A 109 0.12 4.64 10.80
CA ILE A 109 -0.61 3.62 10.02
C ILE A 109 0.29 2.41 9.71
N PHE A 110 1.60 2.64 9.54
CA PHE A 110 2.62 1.62 9.27
C PHE A 110 3.51 1.45 10.51
N PRO A 111 3.26 0.44 11.36
CA PRO A 111 3.91 0.33 12.66
C PRO A 111 5.42 0.05 12.53
N PRO A 112 6.31 0.86 13.12
CA PRO A 112 7.75 0.65 13.06
C PRO A 112 8.20 -0.69 13.68
N GLU A 113 7.44 -1.22 14.64
CA GLU A 113 7.72 -2.51 15.28
C GLU A 113 7.51 -3.72 14.36
N THR A 114 6.66 -3.60 13.32
CA THR A 114 6.43 -4.66 12.32
C THR A 114 7.26 -4.46 11.05
N THR A 115 7.77 -3.24 10.86
CA THR A 115 8.46 -2.81 9.64
C THR A 115 9.92 -3.26 9.65
N ALA A 116 10.25 -4.15 8.72
CA ALA A 116 11.64 -4.56 8.44
C ALA A 116 12.36 -3.53 7.56
N ALA A 117 11.69 -3.06 6.50
CA ALA A 117 12.21 -2.08 5.57
C ALA A 117 11.09 -1.40 4.77
N THR A 118 11.43 -0.26 4.16
CA THR A 118 10.59 0.42 3.17
C THR A 118 11.37 0.59 1.88
N ILE A 119 10.79 0.16 0.76
CA ILE A 119 11.30 0.42 -0.59
C ILE A 119 10.32 1.37 -1.26
N TYR A 120 10.75 2.63 -1.41
CA TYR A 120 9.95 3.64 -2.10
C TYR A 120 10.30 3.69 -3.59
N ILE A 121 9.33 3.37 -4.45
CA ILE A 121 9.49 3.37 -5.91
C ILE A 121 9.00 4.71 -6.46
N VAL A 122 9.94 5.53 -6.90
CA VAL A 122 9.67 6.84 -7.50
C VAL A 122 9.74 6.78 -9.02
N ARG A 123 8.84 7.52 -9.69
CA ARG A 123 8.84 7.72 -11.13
C ARG A 123 8.59 9.18 -11.44
N ASP A 124 9.22 9.69 -12.50
CA ASP A 124 9.01 11.04 -13.01
C ASP A 124 7.50 11.33 -13.16
N PRO A 125 6.97 12.40 -12.54
CA PRO A 125 5.54 12.68 -12.55
C PRO A 125 4.98 12.91 -13.96
N ARG A 126 5.82 13.37 -14.90
CA ARG A 126 5.44 13.54 -16.32
C ARG A 126 5.19 12.22 -17.02
N ALA A 127 5.81 11.13 -16.55
CA ALA A 127 5.57 9.77 -17.02
C ALA A 127 4.46 9.06 -16.23
N VAL A 128 4.23 9.47 -14.97
CA VAL A 128 3.12 8.96 -14.13
C VAL A 128 1.77 9.43 -14.69
N ALA A 129 1.62 10.73 -14.96
CA ALA A 129 0.35 11.33 -15.39
C ALA A 129 -0.33 10.61 -16.58
N PRO A 130 0.33 10.36 -17.72
CA PRO A 130 -0.32 9.64 -18.83
C PRO A 130 -0.62 8.16 -18.49
N SER A 131 0.20 7.50 -17.68
CA SER A 131 -0.06 6.12 -17.24
C SER A 131 -1.23 6.03 -16.26
N TYR A 132 -1.38 7.05 -15.42
CA TYR A 132 -2.49 7.24 -14.49
C TYR A 132 -3.79 7.47 -15.25
N ALA A 133 -3.78 8.45 -16.16
CA ALA A 133 -4.90 8.78 -17.03
C ALA A 133 -5.43 7.54 -17.76
N ASN A 134 -4.54 6.78 -18.40
CA ASN A 134 -4.91 5.54 -19.10
C ASN A 134 -5.47 4.46 -18.16
N HIS A 135 -4.94 4.33 -16.94
CA HIS A 135 -5.39 3.30 -15.99
C HIS A 135 -6.77 3.60 -15.42
N TYR A 136 -7.06 4.86 -15.09
CA TYR A 136 -8.32 5.28 -14.48
C TYR A 136 -9.36 5.75 -15.51
N GLY A 137 -9.03 5.80 -16.80
CA GLY A 137 -9.94 6.22 -17.86
C GLY A 137 -10.28 7.72 -17.80
N VAL A 138 -9.34 8.55 -17.35
CA VAL A 138 -9.50 10.01 -17.25
C VAL A 138 -8.57 10.73 -18.23
N SER A 139 -8.79 12.03 -18.46
CA SER A 139 -7.87 12.83 -19.28
C SER A 139 -6.52 13.03 -18.57
N ILE A 140 -5.48 13.34 -19.34
CA ILE A 140 -4.16 13.68 -18.77
C ILE A 140 -4.28 14.91 -17.86
N ASP A 141 -5.03 15.94 -18.28
CA ASP A 141 -5.25 17.14 -17.45
C ASP A 141 -5.93 16.79 -16.12
N LYS A 142 -6.90 15.87 -16.13
CA LYS A 142 -7.55 15.41 -14.91
C LYS A 142 -6.56 14.65 -14.01
N ALA A 143 -5.74 13.78 -14.59
CA ALA A 143 -4.70 13.08 -13.83
C ALA A 143 -3.69 14.07 -13.20
N ILE A 144 -3.30 15.13 -13.92
CA ILE A 144 -2.42 16.18 -13.39
C ILE A 144 -3.11 16.91 -12.22
N GLU A 145 -4.38 17.29 -12.36
CA GLU A 145 -5.16 17.93 -11.29
C GLU A 145 -5.24 17.04 -10.04
N GLU A 146 -5.58 15.76 -10.21
CA GLU A 146 -5.66 14.79 -9.10
C GLU A 146 -4.30 14.57 -8.44
N MET A 147 -3.23 14.43 -9.24
CA MET A 147 -1.85 14.32 -8.74
C MET A 147 -1.35 15.59 -8.03
N ALA A 148 -1.97 16.75 -8.26
CA ALA A 148 -1.66 17.99 -7.56
C ALA A 148 -2.52 18.21 -6.31
N THR A 149 -3.58 17.42 -6.10
CA THR A 149 -4.58 17.63 -5.04
C THR A 149 -4.10 17.05 -3.70
N SER A 150 -4.08 17.88 -2.65
CA SER A 150 -3.40 17.56 -1.38
C SER A 150 -4.09 16.54 -0.46
N ASP A 151 -5.39 16.39 -0.63
CA ASP A 151 -6.25 15.45 0.10
C ASP A 151 -6.77 14.34 -0.82
N TYR A 152 -6.14 14.17 -1.98
CA TYR A 152 -6.54 13.16 -2.95
C TYR A 152 -6.44 11.75 -2.36
N ALA A 153 -7.41 10.91 -2.68
CA ALA A 153 -7.44 9.53 -2.26
C ALA A 153 -8.09 8.67 -3.34
N VAL A 154 -7.60 7.44 -3.49
CA VAL A 154 -8.23 6.43 -4.33
C VAL A 154 -9.10 5.52 -3.48
N ALA A 155 -10.05 4.84 -4.14
CA ALA A 155 -11.06 4.00 -3.48
C ALA A 155 -11.87 4.75 -2.39
N ALA A 156 -12.01 6.07 -2.51
CA ALA A 156 -12.71 6.90 -1.53
C ALA A 156 -14.23 6.79 -1.58
N ARG A 157 -14.82 6.62 -2.77
CA ARG A 157 -16.27 6.55 -2.97
C ARG A 157 -16.63 5.73 -4.20
N SER A 158 -17.50 4.76 -4.01
CA SER A 158 -18.15 4.01 -5.07
C SER A 158 -19.58 3.71 -4.60
N ASN A 159 -20.56 3.79 -5.50
CA ASN A 159 -21.94 3.35 -5.23
C ASN A 159 -22.05 1.81 -5.04
N ARG A 160 -20.91 1.12 -5.04
CA ARG A 160 -20.74 -0.32 -4.88
C ARG A 160 -19.60 -0.59 -3.90
N LEU A 161 -19.66 -1.71 -3.20
CA LEU A 161 -18.59 -2.14 -2.32
C LEU A 161 -17.31 -2.37 -3.14
N SER A 162 -16.25 -1.62 -2.81
CA SER A 162 -14.93 -1.74 -3.45
C SER A 162 -14.12 -2.82 -2.74
N PRO A 163 -13.42 -3.73 -3.44
CA PRO A 163 -12.49 -4.68 -2.82
C PRO A 163 -11.26 -3.98 -2.22
N GLN A 164 -11.05 -2.71 -2.54
CA GLN A 164 -10.00 -1.87 -1.97
C GLN A 164 -10.57 -0.93 -0.91
N LEU A 165 -9.91 -0.87 0.25
CA LEU A 165 -10.11 0.14 1.28
C LEU A 165 -9.71 1.53 0.77
N HIS A 166 -10.20 2.57 1.43
CA HIS A 166 -9.81 3.94 1.17
C HIS A 166 -8.29 4.13 1.33
N GLN A 167 -7.64 4.75 0.34
CA GLN A 167 -6.19 4.96 0.32
C GLN A 167 -5.87 6.45 0.11
N PRO A 168 -5.64 7.21 1.19
CA PRO A 168 -5.15 8.59 1.10
C PRO A 168 -3.80 8.66 0.40
N LEU A 169 -3.73 9.43 -0.69
CA LEU A 169 -2.50 9.64 -1.47
C LEU A 169 -1.91 11.02 -1.20
N GLY A 170 -2.77 12.05 -1.17
CA GLY A 170 -2.36 13.44 -1.35
C GLY A 170 -1.78 13.70 -2.73
N SER A 171 -1.09 14.84 -2.87
CA SER A 171 -0.40 15.16 -4.12
C SER A 171 0.81 14.24 -4.32
N TRP A 172 1.31 14.14 -5.56
CA TRP A 172 2.50 13.34 -5.87
C TRP A 172 3.69 13.73 -4.97
N SER A 173 3.93 15.03 -4.80
CA SER A 173 5.03 15.52 -3.96
C SER A 173 4.80 15.21 -2.48
N GLN A 174 3.58 15.40 -1.97
CA GLN A 174 3.26 15.07 -0.58
C GLN A 174 3.40 13.58 -0.32
N HIS A 175 2.98 12.73 -1.25
CA HIS A 175 3.16 11.29 -1.15
C HIS A 175 4.65 10.92 -1.05
N VAL A 176 5.49 11.47 -1.94
CA VAL A 176 6.96 11.25 -1.90
C VAL A 176 7.53 11.70 -0.55
N SER A 177 7.30 12.96 -0.16
CA SER A 177 7.80 13.52 1.11
C SER A 177 7.33 12.71 2.31
N SER A 178 6.06 12.32 2.36
CA SER A 178 5.52 11.54 3.48
C SER A 178 6.30 10.27 3.75
N TRP A 179 6.81 9.58 2.73
CA TRP A 179 7.57 8.35 2.90
C TRP A 179 9.07 8.57 3.16
N LEU A 180 9.63 9.69 2.69
CA LEU A 180 11.08 9.97 2.79
C LEU A 180 11.46 10.76 4.05
N ASP A 181 10.55 11.59 4.55
CA ASP A 181 10.84 12.53 5.65
C ASP A 181 10.59 11.90 7.05
N GLN A 182 10.36 10.58 7.10
CA GLN A 182 10.23 9.81 8.33
C GLN A 182 11.62 9.55 8.93
N GLN A 183 12.12 10.52 9.70
CA GLN A 183 13.35 10.39 10.50
C GLN A 183 13.05 10.05 11.95
#